data_AF-A0A8J4QYE5-F1
#
_entry.id   AF-A0A8J4QYE5-F1
#
_cell.length_a   1.000
_cell.length_b   1.000
_cell.length_c   1.000
_cell.angle_alpha   90.00
_cell.angle_beta   90.00
_cell.angle_gamma   90.00
#
_symmetry.space_group_name_H-M   'P 1'
#
loop_
_entity.id
_entity.type
_entity.pdbx_description
1 polymer ?
#
loop_
_entity_poly.entity_id
_entity_poly.type
_entity_poly.pdbx_seq_one_letter_code
_entity_poly.pdbx_strand_id
1 'polypeptide(L)' 'MKTVEIRRRISQPKVKRRVGKYEVGRTIGEGTFAKVKFAINSETGEPVALKILDKEEVLKHKMAEQIRRK' A
#
# COMPACT_ATOMS: atom_id res chain seq x y z
N MET A 1 13.38 -48.29 0.17
CA MET A 1 13.81 -46.97 0.68
C MET A 1 13.67 -45.97 -0.46
N LYS A 2 12.71 -45.03 -0.43
CA LYS A 2 12.56 -43.98 -1.46
C LYS A 2 12.79 -42.62 -0.81
N THR A 3 13.85 -41.95 -1.22
CA THR A 3 14.21 -40.60 -0.79
C THR A 3 13.14 -39.61 -1.25
N VAL A 4 12.58 -38.85 -0.32
CA VAL A 4 11.62 -37.76 -0.60
C VAL A 4 12.42 -36.53 -1.04
N GLU A 5 12.45 -36.24 -2.33
CA GLU A 5 12.91 -34.95 -2.84
C GLU A 5 11.89 -33.87 -2.49
N ILE A 6 12.15 -33.12 -1.42
CA ILE A 6 11.39 -31.91 -1.09
C ILE A 6 11.74 -30.86 -2.14
N ARG A 7 11.00 -30.85 -3.26
CA ARG A 7 11.04 -29.77 -4.23
C ARG A 7 10.47 -28.53 -3.56
N ARG A 8 11.37 -27.68 -3.06
CA ARG A 8 11.06 -26.34 -2.54
C ARG A 8 10.31 -25.59 -3.65
N ARG A 9 8.99 -25.45 -3.53
CA ARG A 9 8.16 -24.64 -4.44
C ARG A 9 8.74 -23.23 -4.40
N ILE A 10 9.50 -22.85 -5.42
CA ILE A 10 9.92 -21.45 -5.61
C ILE A 10 8.61 -20.70 -5.86
N SER A 11 8.09 -20.03 -4.83
CA SER A 11 6.92 -19.18 -4.99
C SER A 11 7.32 -18.08 -5.98
N GLN A 12 6.56 -17.97 -7.06
CA GLN A 12 6.75 -16.93 -8.08
C GLN A 12 6.94 -15.57 -7.38
N PRO A 13 7.92 -14.75 -7.79
CA PRO A 13 8.15 -13.46 -7.16
C PRO A 13 6.87 -12.63 -7.29
N LYS A 14 6.14 -12.48 -6.19
CA LYS A 14 5.00 -11.57 -6.09
C LYS A 14 5.51 -10.22 -6.54
N VAL A 15 5.01 -9.72 -7.68
CA VAL A 15 5.42 -8.42 -8.24
C VAL A 15 5.36 -7.39 -7.12
N LYS A 16 6.53 -6.98 -6.62
CA LYS A 16 6.62 -6.01 -5.53
C LYS A 16 6.15 -4.69 -6.10
N ARG A 17 4.95 -4.26 -5.74
CA ARG A 17 4.46 -2.91 -6.07
C ARG A 17 5.39 -1.91 -5.39
N ARG A 18 6.09 -1.10 -6.17
CA ARG A 18 6.96 -0.04 -5.67
C ARG A 18 6.39 1.32 -6.04
N VAL A 19 6.53 2.28 -5.12
CA VAL A 19 6.21 3.69 -5.36
C VAL A 19 7.47 4.48 -5.00
N GLY A 20 8.17 4.97 -6.02
CA GLY A 20 9.52 5.53 -5.84
C GLY A 20 10.42 4.56 -5.07
N LYS A 21 10.99 5.02 -3.95
CA LYS A 21 11.85 4.23 -3.07
C LYS A 21 11.13 3.33 -2.07
N TYR A 22 9.80 3.23 -2.11
CA TYR A 22 9.03 2.47 -1.12
C TYR A 22 8.53 1.15 -1.71
N GLU A 23 8.84 0.04 -1.03
CA GLU A 23 8.23 -1.26 -1.29
C GLU A 23 6.84 -1.31 -0.63
N VAL A 24 5.79 -1.28 -1.43
CA VAL A 24 4.41 -1.18 -0.96
C VAL A 24 3.86 -2.56 -0.65
N GLY A 25 3.40 -2.72 0.58
CA GLY A 25 2.77 -3.92 1.11
C GLY A 25 1.25 -3.82 1.20
N ARG A 26 0.71 -4.49 2.22
CA ARG A 26 -0.73 -4.58 2.45
C ARG A 26 -1.34 -3.24 2.85
N THR A 27 -2.64 -3.10 2.61
CA THR A 27 -3.42 -2.01 3.21
C THR A 27 -3.50 -2.22 4.71
N ILE A 28 -3.30 -1.14 5.47
CA ILE A 28 -3.39 -1.11 6.93
C ILE A 28 -4.50 -0.18 7.44
N GLY A 29 -5.08 0.65 6.57
CA GLY A 29 -6.22 1.48 6.90
C GLY A 29 -6.95 1.95 5.65
N GLU A 30 -8.26 2.13 5.76
CA GLU A 30 -9.12 2.69 4.72
C GLU A 30 -9.98 3.77 5.38
N GLY A 31 -9.99 4.96 4.80
CA GLY A 31 -10.84 6.07 5.24
C GLY A 31 -11.49 6.74 4.04
N THR A 32 -12.42 7.66 4.30
CA THR A 32 -13.26 8.32 3.29
C THR A 32 -12.47 9.06 2.20
N PHE A 33 -11.23 9.48 2.49
CA PHE A 33 -10.41 10.27 1.57
C PHE A 33 -9.09 9.61 1.22
N ALA A 34 -8.81 8.42 1.78
CA ALA A 34 -7.49 7.84 1.69
C ALA A 34 -7.46 6.34 1.94
N LYS A 35 -6.55 5.66 1.23
CA LYS A 35 -6.13 4.30 1.56
C LYS A 35 -4.71 4.34 2.13
N VAL A 36 -4.51 3.77 3.32
CA VAL A 36 -3.22 3.70 3.99
C VAL A 36 -2.62 2.32 3.76
N LYS A 37 -1.42 2.25 3.17
CA LYS A 37 -0.67 1.01 2.97
C LYS A 37 0.59 1.00 3.80
N PHE A 38 0.93 -0.17 4.34
CA PHE A 38 2.25 -0.41 4.90
C PHE A 38 3.27 -0.44 3.77
N ALA A 39 4.43 0.16 3.97
CA ALA A 39 5.54 0.08 3.04
C ALA A 39 6.87 0.02 3.79
N ILE A 40 7.92 -0.39 3.10
CA ILE A 40 9.30 -0.34 3.58
C ILE A 40 10.06 0.66 2.72
N ASN A 41 10.81 1.58 3.34
CA ASN A 41 11.77 2.38 2.60
C ASN A 41 12.91 1.48 2.13
N SER A 42 13.12 1.35 0.82
CA SER A 42 14.16 0.48 0.25
C SER A 42 15.59 0.96 0.51
N GLU A 43 15.77 2.23 0.88
CA GLU A 43 17.08 2.80 1.23
C GLU A 43 17.43 2.56 2.71
N THR A 44 16.48 2.78 3.62
CA THR A 44 16.71 2.71 5.08
C THR A 44 16.24 1.40 5.72
N GLY A 45 15.39 0.64 5.04
CA GLY A 45 14.74 -0.56 5.60
C GLY A 45 13.60 -0.26 6.58
N GLU A 46 13.29 1.02 6.83
CA GLU A 46 12.33 1.39 7.86
C GLU A 46 10.87 1.17 7.44
N PRO A 47 10.03 0.68 8.37
CA PRO A 47 8.60 0.56 8.14
C PRO A 47 7.92 1.94 8.15
N VAL A 48 7.14 2.20 7.11
CA VAL A 48 6.39 3.46 6.95
C VAL A 48 4.93 3.20 6.54
N ALA A 49 4.07 4.18 6.80
CA ALA A 49 2.70 4.20 6.30
C ALA A 49 2.57 5.15 5.11
N LEU A 50 2.15 4.64 3.96
CA LEU A 50 1.81 5.44 2.78
C LEU A 50 0.32 5.77 2.78
N LYS A 51 -0.01 7.05 2.95
CA LYS A 51 -1.38 7.56 2.80
C LYS A 51 -1.62 7.94 1.33
N ILE A 52 -2.38 7.11 0.63
CA ILE A 52 -2.72 7.29 -0.78
C ILE A 52 -4.04 8.04 -0.85
N LEU A 53 -4.02 9.25 -1.40
CA LEU A 53 -5.19 10.10 -1.58
C LEU A 53 -5.71 9.93 -3.01
N ASP A 54 -7.02 9.70 -3.15
CA ASP A 54 -7.67 9.78 -4.45
C ASP A 54 -7.92 11.26 -4.78
N LYS A 55 -7.29 11.75 -5.85
CA LYS A 55 -7.39 13.16 -6.25
C LYS A 55 -8.83 13.55 -6.57
N GLU A 56 -9.62 12.65 -7.15
CA GLU A 56 -11.01 12.92 -7.51
C GLU A 56 -11.90 12.99 -6.28
N GLU A 57 -11.75 12.05 -5.34
CA GLU A 57 -12.52 12.06 -4.09
C GLU A 57 -12.18 13.27 -3.23
N VAL A 58 -10.89 13.62 -3.12
CA VAL A 58 -10.45 14.80 -2.37
C VAL A 58 -11.03 16.08 -2.98
N LEU A 59 -11.08 16.20 -4.31
CA LEU A 59 -11.68 17.37 -4.97
C LEU A 59 -13.21 17.43 -4.77
N LYS A 60 -13.90 16.30 -4.94
CA LYS A 60 -15.36 16.20 -4.72
C LYS A 60 -15.73 16.55 -3.27
N HIS A 61 -15.01 16.02 -2.30
CA HIS A 61 -15.30 16.30 -0.89
C HIS A 61 -14.86 17.69 -0.44
N LYS A 62 -13.77 18.26 -0.96
CA LYS A 62 -13.42 19.67 -0.68
C LYS A 62 -14.52 20.64 -1.14
N MET A 63 -15.16 20.37 -2.30
CA MET A 63 -16.33 21.14 -2.75
C MET A 63 -17.52 20.96 -1.79
N ALA A 64 -17.75 19.74 -1.29
CA ALA A 64 -18.83 19.47 -0.33
C ALA A 64 -18.59 20.09 1.06
N GLU A 65 -17.35 20.13 1.54
CA GLU A 65 -16.99 20.61 2.88
C GLU A 65 -17.02 22.15 2.98
N GLN A 66 -16.68 22.87 1.90
CA GLN A 66 -16.76 24.34 1.86
C GLN A 66 -18.19 24.90 1.99
N ILE A 67 -19.21 24.11 1.68
CA ILE A 67 -20.61 24.58 1.70
C ILE A 67 -21.20 24.57 3.14
N ARG A 68 -20.54 23.94 4.11
CA ARG A 68 -21.04 23.79 5.50
C ARG A 68 -20.41 24.76 6.52
N ARG A 69 -20.07 25.99 6.11
CA ARG A 69 -19.83 27.10 7.05
C ARG A 69 -20.96 28.13 6.92
N LYS A 70 -22.04 27.91 7.67
CA LYS A 70 -23.02 28.93 8.04
C LYS A 70 -23.34 28.76 9.52
#